data_AF-A0ABC9P5X2-F1
#
_entry.id   AF-A0ABC9P5X2-F1
#
_cell.length_a   1.000
_cell.length_b   1.000
_cell.length_c   1.000
_cell.angle_alpha   90.00
_cell.angle_beta   90.00
_cell.angle_gamma   90.00
#
_symmetry.space_group_name_H-M   'P 1'
#
loop_
_entity.id
_entity.type
_entity.pdbx_description
1 polymer ?
#
loop_
_entity_poly.entity_id
_entity_poly.type
_entity_poly.pdbx_seq_one_letter_code
_entity_poly.pdbx_strand_id
1 'polypeptide(L)'
;TQKYRREKMIILSGLFILGIGIVGGYQLATLPKLIEMKQHKAIQNHFNVKGNEYTYYQEDSENYILSLEDTEYRIKFSKNTPLKVVFTEILEPM
;
A
#
# COMPACT_ATOMS: atom_id res chain seq x y z
N THR A 1 -13.25 35.96 -36.11
CA THR A 1 -13.13 36.04 -34.62
C THR A 1 -13.62 34.80 -33.87
N GLN A 2 -14.63 34.06 -34.35
CA GLN A 2 -15.12 32.83 -33.68
C GLN A 2 -14.17 31.62 -33.77
N LYS A 3 -13.47 31.41 -34.90
CA LYS A 3 -12.58 30.26 -35.12
C LYS A 3 -11.39 30.23 -34.12
N TYR A 4 -10.73 31.36 -33.96
CA TYR A 4 -9.66 31.57 -32.97
C TYR A 4 -10.12 31.35 -31.51
N ARG A 5 -11.40 31.60 -31.22
CA ARG A 5 -11.99 31.39 -29.89
C ARG A 5 -12.20 29.90 -29.58
N ARG A 6 -12.47 29.07 -30.59
CA ARG A 6 -12.60 27.60 -30.43
C ARG A 6 -11.24 26.92 -30.29
N GLU A 7 -10.24 27.34 -31.06
CA GLU A 7 -8.86 26.81 -30.98
C GLU A 7 -8.27 27.03 -29.58
N LYS A 8 -8.46 28.23 -29.00
CA LYS A 8 -8.04 28.52 -27.61
C LYS A 8 -8.71 27.62 -26.57
N MET A 9 -10.00 27.31 -26.74
CA MET A 9 -10.76 26.48 -25.79
C MET A 9 -10.30 25.02 -25.81
N ILE A 10 -9.97 24.48 -26.99
CA ILE A 10 -9.43 23.11 -27.15
C ILE A 10 -8.03 22.99 -26.54
N ILE A 11 -7.16 23.99 -26.74
CA ILE A 11 -5.82 24.00 -26.14
C ILE A 11 -5.90 24.06 -24.61
N LEU A 12 -6.82 24.88 -24.07
CA LEU A 12 -7.03 25.02 -22.64
C LEU A 12 -7.58 23.72 -22.01
N SER A 13 -8.51 23.03 -22.67
CA SER A 13 -9.02 21.74 -22.19
C SER A 13 -7.95 20.65 -22.26
N GLY A 14 -7.10 20.65 -23.29
CA GLY A 14 -5.98 19.72 -23.40
C GLY A 14 -4.95 19.88 -22.28
N LEU A 15 -4.61 21.13 -21.93
CA LEU A 15 -3.75 21.46 -20.79
C LEU A 15 -4.37 21.03 -19.45
N PHE A 16 -5.70 21.14 -19.32
CA PHE A 16 -6.42 20.74 -18.10
C PHE A 16 -6.40 19.22 -17.88
N ILE A 17 -6.61 18.43 -18.94
CA ILE A 17 -6.57 16.96 -18.89
C ILE A 17 -5.15 16.47 -18.58
N LEU A 18 -4.13 17.10 -19.17
CA LEU A 18 -2.72 16.83 -18.85
C LEU A 18 -2.39 17.12 -17.39
N GLY A 19 -2.89 18.24 -16.83
CA GLY A 19 -2.71 18.58 -15.43
C GLY A 19 -3.33 17.57 -14.46
N ILE A 20 -4.56 17.11 -14.74
CA ILE A 20 -5.26 16.13 -13.90
C ILE A 20 -4.61 14.73 -14.02
N GLY A 21 -4.17 14.33 -15.21
CA GLY A 21 -3.52 13.04 -15.43
C GLY A 21 -2.23 12.86 -14.62
N ILE A 22 -1.43 13.92 -14.50
CA ILE A 22 -0.17 13.91 -13.74
C ILE A 22 -0.43 13.84 -12.23
N VAL A 23 -1.38 14.63 -11.71
CA VAL A 23 -1.68 14.68 -10.27
C VAL A 23 -2.44 13.43 -9.80
N GLY A 24 -3.36 12.91 -10.61
CA GLY A 24 -4.12 11.70 -10.30
C GLY A 24 -3.27 10.43 -10.34
N GLY A 25 -2.36 10.30 -11.32
CA GLY A 25 -1.47 9.14 -11.42
C GLY A 25 -0.48 9.02 -10.25
N TYR A 26 0.02 10.15 -9.74
CA TYR A 26 0.98 10.16 -8.63
C TYR A 26 0.37 9.73 -7.29
N GLN A 27 -0.91 10.05 -7.05
CA GLN A 27 -1.60 9.60 -5.83
C GLN A 27 -1.81 8.08 -5.83
N LEU A 28 -2.19 7.48 -6.96
CA LEU A 28 -2.42 6.04 -7.04
C LEU A 28 -1.14 5.22 -6.80
N ALA A 29 0.03 5.72 -7.24
CA ALA A 29 1.31 5.07 -7.00
C ALA A 29 1.78 5.12 -5.52
N THR A 30 1.29 6.08 -4.73
CA THR A 30 1.75 6.31 -3.34
C THR A 30 0.87 5.63 -2.29
N LEU A 31 -0.40 5.34 -2.61
CA LEU A 31 -1.31 4.56 -1.77
C LEU A 31 -0.80 3.16 -1.39
N PRO A 32 -0.29 2.31 -2.31
CA PRO A 32 0.20 0.98 -1.95
C PRO A 32 1.37 1.05 -0.97
N LYS A 33 2.30 2.00 -1.19
CA LYS A 33 3.47 2.20 -0.33
C LYS A 33 3.09 2.64 1.09
N LEU A 34 2.03 3.44 1.25
CA LEU A 34 1.52 3.83 2.57
C LEU A 34 0.92 2.66 3.33
N ILE A 35 0.27 1.71 2.63
CA ILE A 35 -0.30 0.51 3.25
C ILE A 35 0.84 -0.40 3.73
N GLU A 36 1.85 -0.64 2.89
CA GLU A 36 3.05 -1.41 3.26
C GLU A 36 3.75 -0.82 4.49
N MET A 37 3.92 0.50 4.54
CA MET A 37 4.52 1.17 5.71
C MET A 37 3.71 0.93 6.99
N LYS A 38 2.36 0.93 6.89
CA LYS A 38 1.47 0.63 8.04
C LYS A 38 1.56 -0.84 8.45
N GLN A 39 1.65 -1.76 7.49
CA GLN A 39 1.83 -3.20 7.75
C GLN A 39 3.16 -3.47 8.44
N HIS A 40 4.26 -2.90 7.94
CA HIS A 40 5.57 -2.99 8.60
C HIS A 40 5.52 -2.50 10.04
N LYS A 41 4.94 -1.31 10.27
CA LYS A 41 4.81 -0.77 11.62
C LYS A 41 3.96 -1.67 12.52
N ALA A 42 2.91 -2.28 11.99
CA ALA A 42 2.06 -3.20 12.75
C ALA A 42 2.82 -4.48 13.17
N ILE A 43 3.60 -5.07 12.26
CA ILE A 43 4.43 -6.25 12.55
C ILE A 43 5.51 -5.91 13.58
N GLN A 44 6.28 -4.84 13.36
CA GLN A 44 7.33 -4.40 14.27
C GLN A 44 6.81 -4.16 15.69
N ASN A 45 5.64 -3.54 15.83
CA ASN A 45 5.04 -3.30 17.14
C ASN A 45 4.51 -4.57 17.82
N HIS A 46 4.02 -5.54 17.05
CA HIS A 46 3.42 -6.76 17.62
C HIS A 46 4.49 -7.77 18.04
N PHE A 47 5.49 -8.00 17.17
CA PHE A 47 6.55 -8.97 17.41
C PHE A 47 7.80 -8.36 18.07
N ASN A 48 7.85 -7.03 18.23
CA ASN A 48 8.99 -6.29 18.77
C ASN A 48 10.29 -6.54 17.99
N VAL A 49 10.20 -6.48 16.66
CA VAL A 49 11.29 -6.76 15.71
C VAL A 49 11.59 -5.54 14.84
N LYS A 50 12.77 -5.52 14.22
CA LYS A 50 13.21 -4.55 13.21
C LYS A 50 12.76 -5.00 11.82
N GLY A 51 12.67 -4.04 10.89
CA GLY A 51 12.19 -4.29 9.52
C GLY A 51 13.04 -5.25 8.68
N ASN A 52 14.27 -5.52 9.09
CA ASN A 52 15.19 -6.43 8.41
C ASN A 52 15.26 -7.82 9.05
N GLU A 53 14.51 -8.07 10.12
CA GLU A 53 14.52 -9.34 10.88
C GLU A 53 13.42 -10.30 10.39
N TYR A 54 12.54 -9.86 9.49
CA TYR A 54 11.44 -10.66 8.98
C TYR A 54 11.19 -10.40 7.49
N THR A 55 10.52 -11.35 6.86
CA THR A 55 9.88 -11.16 5.56
C THR A 55 8.42 -11.57 5.67
N TYR A 56 7.55 -10.98 4.84
CA TYR A 56 6.15 -11.37 4.82
C TYR A 56 5.58 -11.26 3.41
N TYR A 57 4.62 -12.12 3.10
CA TYR A 57 3.90 -12.10 1.85
C TYR A 57 2.42 -12.42 2.08
N GLN A 58 1.59 -12.05 1.12
CA GLN A 58 0.16 -12.31 1.18
C GLN A 58 -0.12 -13.74 0.70
N GLU A 59 -0.73 -14.56 1.56
CA GLU A 59 -1.15 -15.93 1.20
C GLU A 59 -2.49 -15.90 0.45
N ASP A 60 -3.46 -15.14 0.99
CA ASP A 60 -4.80 -14.96 0.43
C ASP A 60 -5.31 -13.54 0.72
N SER A 61 -6.59 -13.26 0.44
CA SER A 61 -7.17 -11.92 0.61
C SER A 61 -7.08 -11.35 2.04
N GLU A 62 -7.00 -12.20 3.06
CA GLU A 62 -7.00 -11.78 4.48
C GLU A 62 -5.78 -12.25 5.27
N ASN A 63 -5.17 -13.38 4.89
CA ASN A 63 -4.04 -14.00 5.55
C ASN A 63 -2.70 -13.60 4.91
N TYR A 64 -1.72 -13.41 5.77
CA TYR A 64 -0.33 -13.15 5.42
C TYR A 64 0.56 -14.17 6.10
N ILE A 65 1.59 -14.63 5.41
CA ILE A 65 2.66 -15.41 6.01
C ILE A 65 3.77 -14.44 6.41
N LEU A 66 4.19 -14.51 7.65
CA LEU A 66 5.32 -13.82 8.23
C LEU A 66 6.38 -14.86 8.57
N SER A 67 7.51 -14.81 7.86
CA SER A 67 8.67 -15.62 8.18
C SER A 67 9.60 -14.78 9.05
N LEU A 68 9.80 -15.21 10.30
CA LEU A 68 10.61 -14.55 11.30
C LEU A 68 11.57 -15.59 11.89
N GLU A 69 12.88 -15.33 11.74
CA GLU A 69 13.93 -16.30 12.12
C GLU A 69 13.66 -17.68 11.49
N ASP A 70 13.57 -18.73 12.30
CA ASP A 70 13.29 -20.10 11.90
C ASP A 70 11.82 -20.48 12.15
N THR A 71 10.90 -19.51 12.12
CA THR A 71 9.46 -19.78 12.35
C THR A 71 8.58 -19.01 11.38
N GLU A 72 7.62 -19.72 10.80
CA GLU A 72 6.58 -19.10 9.99
C GLU A 72 5.29 -18.92 10.78
N TYR A 73 4.72 -17.73 10.64
CA TYR A 73 3.47 -17.33 11.27
C TYR A 73 2.45 -16.98 10.20
N ARG A 74 1.23 -17.50 10.33
CA ARG A 74 0.07 -16.93 9.65
C ARG A 74 -0.48 -15.78 10.49
N ILE A 75 -0.55 -14.59 9.90
CA ILE A 75 -1.04 -13.38 10.56
C ILE A 75 -2.20 -12.74 9.81
N LYS A 76 -3.05 -12.00 10.55
CA LYS A 76 -4.07 -11.11 9.96
C LYS A 76 -3.93 -9.69 10.51
N PHE A 77 -4.16 -8.72 9.63
CA PHE A 77 -4.23 -7.31 10.00
C PHE A 77 -5.67 -6.88 10.33
N SER A 78 -5.82 -5.97 11.29
CA SER A 78 -7.08 -5.30 11.57
C SER A 78 -7.50 -4.42 10.39
N LYS A 79 -8.80 -4.35 10.11
CA LYS A 79 -9.37 -3.39 9.13
C LYS A 79 -9.44 -1.95 9.68
N ASN A 80 -9.15 -1.75 10.97
CA ASN A 80 -9.14 -0.44 11.64
C ASN A 80 -7.82 0.31 11.45
N THR A 81 -7.87 1.64 11.60
CA THR A 81 -6.68 2.50 11.70
C THR A 81 -6.48 2.92 13.17
N PRO A 82 -5.28 2.77 13.77
CA PRO A 82 -4.05 2.24 13.17
C PRO A 82 -4.14 0.73 12.93
N LEU A 83 -3.49 0.29 11.84
CA LEU A 83 -3.39 -1.12 11.46
C LEU A 83 -2.64 -1.90 12.57
N LYS A 84 -3.14 -3.07 12.95
CA LYS A 84 -2.54 -3.94 13.98
C LYS A 84 -2.58 -5.40 13.53
N VAL A 85 -1.63 -6.21 13.99
CA VAL A 85 -1.76 -7.68 13.90
C VAL A 85 -2.77 -8.12 14.98
N VAL A 86 -3.81 -8.84 14.56
CA VAL A 86 -4.93 -9.27 15.42
C VAL A 86 -5.08 -10.78 15.52
N PHE A 87 -4.37 -11.52 14.68
CA PHE A 87 -4.33 -12.96 14.66
C PHE A 87 -2.91 -13.39 14.33
N THR A 88 -2.44 -14.42 15.01
CA THR A 88 -1.12 -15.02 14.85
C THR A 88 -1.25 -16.52 15.12
N GLU A 89 -0.85 -17.34 14.15
CA GLU A 89 -0.83 -18.80 14.23
C GLU A 89 0.55 -19.29 13.75
N ILE A 90 1.19 -20.19 14.49
CA ILE A 90 2.47 -20.78 14.11
C ILE A 90 2.19 -21.91 13.13
N LEU A 91 2.83 -21.89 11.96
CA LEU A 91 2.65 -22.92 10.94
C LEU A 91 3.69 -24.03 11.08
N GLU A 92 4.97 -23.68 10.95
CA GLU A 92 6.08 -24.65 11.05
C GLU A 92 7.31 -23.98 11.68
N PRO A 93 8.00 -24.66 12.61
CA PRO A 93 9.40 -24.36 12.93
C PRO A 93 10.29 -24.92 11.82
N MET A 94 11.15 -24.08 11.23
CA MET A 94 12.15 -24.48 10.23
C MET A 94 13.40 -25.08 10.88
#